data_AF-A0A8K0SY18-F1
#
_entry.id   AF-A0A8K0SY18-F1
#
_cell.length_a   1.000
_cell.length_b   1.000
_cell.length_c   1.000
_cell.angle_alpha   90.00
_cell.angle_beta   90.00
_cell.angle_gamma   90.00
#
_symmetry.space_group_name_H-M   'P 1'
#
loop_
_entity.id
_entity.type
_entity.pdbx_description
1 polymer ?
#
loop_
_entity_poly.entity_id
_entity_poly.type
_entity_poly.pdbx_seq_one_letter_code
_entity_poly.pdbx_strand_id
1 'polypeptide(L)'
;MDEYIGGTTKADHLCVLVHGLWGEPKHMTNVAKFLRQSHSADELYLLIAERNTGNNTYDGIERGGERVCAEIEEELQKIEGKGGKITKLSVVGYSMGGLVARYAVGLLDARGVLDSVECMNFTTFATPHLGARSPAKGMQGHIFNVLAARTLSMSGRQMFIIDSFRDTGRPLLSIMVDDNSIFMNGLRKFKRHSLYSNVVGDEIAPYYTTCISRTNPYVDTNKIKVNYLKGQEDVIIDYANALVSDYKPGPPPPRWTLERIRFLVLISIFIPIGVTIFLGMALVQSFRSASRIRLHEAGRGGVKVEDYRMPFMINELREGVEHAYEALNNAKPQQFLGSRSDQAIDLEERQVKGDKAQGSSGHPTLALAEAQFQMIDELDKLNWRKYPVWIHNERRSHAAIIVRMDKPSYDEGRLILKHFSEQEFLTR
;
A
#
# COMPACT_ATOMS: atom_id res chain seq x y z
N MET A 1 -18.98 -2.47 -16.95
CA MET A 1 -18.63 -2.82 -15.56
C MET A 1 -19.52 -3.96 -15.10
N ASP A 2 -20.83 -3.79 -15.26
CA ASP A 2 -21.87 -4.74 -14.84
C ASP A 2 -21.71 -6.17 -15.37
N GLU A 3 -21.04 -6.34 -16.52
CA GLU A 3 -20.79 -7.67 -17.10
C GLU A 3 -19.87 -8.56 -16.25
N TYR A 4 -18.95 -7.99 -15.46
CA TYR A 4 -17.93 -8.76 -14.74
C TYR A 4 -18.18 -8.85 -13.23
N ILE A 5 -19.06 -8.03 -12.68
CA ILE A 5 -19.33 -7.94 -11.23
C ILE A 5 -20.51 -8.83 -10.81
N GLY A 6 -20.68 -9.02 -9.51
CA GLY A 6 -21.71 -9.88 -8.94
C GLY A 6 -21.39 -11.37 -9.12
N GLY A 7 -22.42 -12.20 -9.07
CA GLY A 7 -22.36 -13.65 -9.18
C GLY A 7 -23.76 -14.23 -9.07
N THR A 8 -23.89 -15.54 -9.21
CA THR A 8 -25.17 -16.22 -8.99
C THR A 8 -25.30 -16.64 -7.53
N THR A 9 -26.48 -17.11 -7.13
CA THR A 9 -26.70 -17.63 -5.77
C THR A 9 -25.95 -18.93 -5.49
N LYS A 10 -25.34 -19.56 -6.51
CA LYS A 10 -24.49 -20.75 -6.34
C LYS A 10 -23.07 -20.43 -5.91
N ALA A 11 -22.60 -19.20 -6.14
CA ALA A 11 -21.26 -18.80 -5.77
C ALA A 11 -21.09 -18.89 -4.25
N ASP A 12 -20.06 -19.63 -3.82
CA ASP A 12 -19.70 -19.81 -2.42
C ASP A 12 -18.52 -18.92 -2.00
N HIS A 13 -17.89 -18.24 -2.96
CA HIS A 13 -16.68 -17.44 -2.75
C HIS A 13 -16.94 -15.97 -3.11
N LEU A 14 -16.81 -15.08 -2.12
CA LEU A 14 -16.83 -13.63 -2.32
C LEU A 14 -15.41 -13.10 -2.51
N CYS A 15 -15.16 -12.37 -3.58
CA CYS A 15 -13.92 -11.61 -3.77
C CYS A 15 -14.21 -10.11 -3.88
N VAL A 16 -13.57 -9.34 -3.00
CA VAL A 16 -13.78 -7.90 -2.82
C VAL A 16 -12.62 -7.13 -3.43
N LEU A 17 -12.90 -6.23 -4.36
CA LEU A 17 -11.91 -5.41 -5.07
C LEU A 17 -11.94 -3.97 -4.55
N VAL A 18 -10.82 -3.48 -4.02
CA VAL A 18 -10.72 -2.15 -3.37
C VAL A 18 -9.76 -1.24 -4.14
N HIS A 19 -10.29 -0.14 -4.67
CA HIS A 19 -9.53 0.83 -5.47
C HIS A 19 -8.67 1.78 -4.61
N GLY A 20 -7.71 2.47 -5.24
CA GLY A 20 -6.79 3.41 -4.59
C GLY A 20 -7.32 4.85 -4.43
N LEU A 21 -6.41 5.74 -4.01
CA LEU A 21 -6.65 7.18 -3.86
C LEU A 21 -7.13 7.82 -5.18
N TRP A 22 -8.11 8.73 -5.09
CA TRP A 22 -8.81 9.32 -6.25
C TRP A 22 -9.42 8.28 -7.21
N GLY A 23 -9.61 7.07 -6.71
CA GLY A 23 -10.11 5.97 -7.50
C GLY A 23 -11.62 6.01 -7.67
N GLU A 24 -12.06 5.28 -8.68
CA GLU A 24 -13.45 4.91 -8.92
C GLU A 24 -13.48 3.38 -9.10
N PRO A 25 -14.64 2.72 -8.89
CA PRO A 25 -14.81 1.30 -9.13
C PRO A 25 -14.27 0.84 -10.49
N LYS A 26 -14.37 1.70 -11.51
CA LYS A 26 -13.95 1.40 -12.89
C LYS A 26 -12.47 1.05 -13.01
N HIS A 27 -11.65 1.53 -12.08
CA HIS A 27 -10.23 1.22 -12.06
C HIS A 27 -9.96 -0.27 -11.79
N MET A 28 -10.87 -0.98 -11.11
CA MET A 28 -10.75 -2.41 -10.85
C MET A 28 -11.38 -3.29 -11.94
N THR A 29 -11.93 -2.70 -13.01
CA THR A 29 -12.65 -3.44 -14.05
C THR A 29 -11.79 -4.51 -14.72
N ASN A 30 -10.53 -4.21 -15.05
CA ASN A 30 -9.65 -5.20 -15.67
C ASN A 30 -9.31 -6.32 -14.69
N VAL A 31 -9.10 -6.03 -13.40
CA VAL A 31 -8.92 -7.07 -12.37
C VAL A 31 -10.15 -7.99 -12.30
N ALA A 32 -11.36 -7.41 -12.27
CA ALA A 32 -12.61 -8.16 -12.28
C ALA A 32 -12.77 -9.01 -13.55
N LYS A 33 -12.42 -8.44 -14.72
CA LYS A 33 -12.47 -9.13 -16.02
C LYS A 33 -11.59 -10.37 -16.04
N PHE A 34 -10.34 -10.27 -15.60
CA PHE A 34 -9.42 -11.41 -15.56
C PHE A 34 -9.88 -12.49 -14.57
N LEU A 35 -10.38 -12.08 -13.39
CA LEU A 35 -10.99 -13.03 -12.44
C LEU A 35 -12.20 -13.74 -13.05
N ARG A 36 -13.07 -13.02 -13.77
CA ARG A 36 -14.27 -13.60 -14.41
C ARG A 36 -13.94 -14.52 -15.59
N GLN A 37 -12.82 -14.26 -16.29
CA GLN A 37 -12.32 -15.14 -17.35
C GLN A 37 -11.80 -16.47 -16.80
N SER A 38 -11.19 -16.45 -15.61
CA SER A 38 -10.65 -17.65 -14.96
C SER A 38 -11.69 -18.38 -14.09
N HIS A 39 -12.69 -17.67 -13.56
CA HIS A 39 -13.64 -18.18 -12.56
C HIS A 39 -15.08 -17.77 -12.87
N SER A 40 -15.97 -18.76 -12.96
CA SER A 40 -17.36 -18.54 -13.39
C SER A 40 -18.19 -17.79 -12.34
N ALA A 41 -19.32 -17.21 -12.77
CA ALA A 41 -20.26 -16.52 -11.87
C ALA A 41 -20.95 -17.45 -10.85
N ASP A 42 -20.93 -18.77 -11.11
CA ASP A 42 -21.42 -19.81 -10.20
C ASP A 42 -20.37 -20.20 -9.14
N GLU A 43 -19.10 -19.83 -9.33
CA GLU A 43 -18.01 -20.13 -8.39
C GLU A 43 -17.59 -18.89 -7.59
N LEU A 44 -17.49 -17.74 -8.27
CA LEU A 44 -16.92 -16.51 -7.70
C LEU A 44 -17.89 -15.33 -7.82
N TYR A 45 -18.29 -14.78 -6.67
CA TYR A 45 -19.04 -13.53 -6.56
C TYR A 45 -18.06 -12.36 -6.42
N LEU A 46 -18.16 -11.36 -7.31
CA LEU A 46 -17.25 -10.21 -7.35
C LEU A 46 -17.94 -8.95 -6.83
N LEU A 47 -17.41 -8.39 -5.74
CA LEU A 47 -17.82 -7.09 -5.20
C LEU A 47 -16.72 -6.06 -5.47
N ILE A 48 -17.05 -4.93 -6.10
CA ILE A 48 -16.13 -3.79 -6.21
C ILE A 48 -16.57 -2.74 -5.20
N ALA A 49 -15.68 -2.30 -4.31
CA ALA A 49 -16.01 -1.30 -3.31
C ALA A 49 -16.31 0.06 -3.97
N GLU A 50 -17.42 0.69 -3.59
CA GLU A 50 -17.94 1.91 -4.23
C GLU A 50 -17.93 3.13 -3.30
N ARG A 51 -18.08 2.95 -1.98
CA ARG A 51 -18.30 4.10 -1.06
C ARG A 51 -17.08 5.00 -0.91
N ASN A 52 -15.90 4.50 -1.26
CA ASN A 52 -14.67 5.28 -1.23
C ASN A 52 -14.39 6.08 -2.51
N THR A 53 -15.32 6.15 -3.45
CA THR A 53 -15.11 6.83 -4.74
C THR A 53 -14.68 8.31 -4.63
N GLY A 54 -13.71 8.69 -5.45
CA GLY A 54 -13.32 10.08 -5.70
C GLY A 54 -12.90 10.81 -4.43
N ASN A 55 -13.62 11.87 -4.07
CA ASN A 55 -13.28 12.74 -2.94
C ASN A 55 -13.42 12.04 -1.57
N ASN A 56 -14.15 10.94 -1.48
CA ASN A 56 -14.27 10.16 -0.25
C ASN A 56 -12.96 9.48 0.14
N THR A 57 -12.06 9.27 -0.84
CA THR A 57 -10.70 8.77 -0.60
C THR A 57 -9.83 9.70 0.25
N TYR A 58 -10.21 10.96 0.47
CA TYR A 58 -9.47 11.89 1.35
C TYR A 58 -9.73 11.66 2.84
N ASP A 59 -10.76 10.88 3.19
CA ASP A 59 -11.24 10.71 4.57
C ASP A 59 -10.38 9.78 5.42
N GLY A 60 -9.32 9.21 4.84
CA GLY A 60 -8.39 8.32 5.52
C GLY A 60 -8.65 6.83 5.29
N ILE A 61 -7.62 6.03 5.58
CA ILE A 61 -7.60 4.58 5.57
C ILE A 61 -8.62 4.01 6.58
N GLU A 62 -8.72 4.60 7.78
CA GLU A 62 -9.70 4.19 8.80
C GLU A 62 -11.13 4.29 8.28
N ARG A 63 -11.56 5.48 7.83
CA ARG A 63 -12.92 5.69 7.31
C ARG A 63 -13.17 4.88 6.05
N GLY A 64 -12.15 4.75 5.22
CA GLY A 64 -12.22 3.89 4.06
C GLY A 64 -12.47 2.44 4.42
N GLY A 65 -11.79 1.94 5.45
CA GLY A 65 -11.90 0.56 5.92
C GLY A 65 -13.25 0.28 6.58
N GLU A 66 -13.77 1.21 7.38
CA GLU A 66 -15.12 1.12 7.96
C GLU A 66 -16.19 1.01 6.86
N ARG A 67 -16.09 1.84 5.80
CA ARG A 67 -17.02 1.77 4.67
C ARG A 67 -16.93 0.45 3.92
N VAL A 68 -15.72 -0.06 3.66
CA VAL A 68 -15.53 -1.34 2.98
C VAL A 68 -16.03 -2.51 3.85
N CYS A 69 -15.79 -2.48 5.15
CA CYS A 69 -16.34 -3.47 6.08
C CYS A 69 -17.86 -3.52 5.99
N ALA A 70 -18.51 -2.35 6.06
CA ALA A 70 -19.96 -2.23 5.92
C ALA A 70 -20.46 -2.75 4.56
N GLU A 71 -19.78 -2.42 3.46
CA GLU A 71 -20.13 -2.94 2.12
C GLU A 71 -20.05 -4.47 2.06
N ILE A 72 -19.04 -5.07 2.67
CA ILE A 72 -18.88 -6.53 2.71
C ILE A 72 -20.02 -7.17 3.51
N GLU A 73 -20.30 -6.67 4.72
CA GLU A 73 -21.39 -7.20 5.55
C GLU A 73 -22.76 -7.08 4.89
N GLU A 74 -23.05 -5.91 4.30
CA GLU A 74 -24.29 -5.70 3.56
C GLU A 74 -24.41 -6.61 2.34
N GLU A 75 -23.31 -6.84 1.61
CA GLU A 75 -23.34 -7.71 0.44
C GLU A 75 -23.51 -9.19 0.84
N LEU A 76 -22.86 -9.63 1.92
CA LEU A 76 -23.09 -10.96 2.49
C LEU A 76 -24.57 -11.17 2.85
N GLN A 77 -25.17 -10.20 3.55
CA GLN A 77 -26.61 -10.24 3.90
C GLN A 77 -27.51 -10.25 2.66
N LYS A 78 -27.19 -9.46 1.62
CA LYS A 78 -27.96 -9.45 0.36
C LYS A 78 -27.87 -10.79 -0.36
N ILE A 79 -26.70 -11.44 -0.38
CA ILE A 79 -26.52 -12.74 -1.01
C ILE A 79 -27.32 -13.80 -0.25
N GLU A 80 -27.26 -13.79 1.09
CA GLU A 80 -28.04 -14.68 1.96
C GLU A 80 -29.54 -14.48 1.78
N GLY A 81 -30.01 -13.23 1.72
CA GLY A 81 -31.42 -12.90 1.48
C GLY A 81 -31.95 -13.37 0.10
N LYS A 82 -31.06 -13.62 -0.87
CA LYS A 82 -31.39 -14.21 -2.17
C LYS A 82 -31.28 -15.75 -2.17
N GLY A 83 -30.96 -16.36 -1.04
CA GLY A 83 -30.77 -17.81 -0.88
C GLY A 83 -29.37 -18.32 -1.28
N GLY A 84 -28.41 -17.43 -1.51
CA GLY A 84 -27.00 -17.82 -1.68
C GLY A 84 -26.30 -17.99 -0.33
N LYS A 85 -25.12 -18.63 -0.31
CA LYS A 85 -24.32 -18.78 0.91
C LYS A 85 -22.84 -18.65 0.61
N ILE A 86 -22.24 -17.55 1.05
CA ILE A 86 -20.80 -17.36 0.98
C ILE A 86 -20.13 -18.12 2.13
N THR A 87 -19.15 -18.94 1.78
CA THR A 87 -18.31 -19.69 2.71
C THR A 87 -16.83 -19.35 2.58
N LYS A 88 -16.42 -18.62 1.53
CA LYS A 88 -15.04 -18.20 1.30
C LYS A 88 -14.94 -16.70 1.05
N LEU A 89 -13.87 -16.08 1.52
CA LEU A 89 -13.60 -14.65 1.32
C LEU A 89 -12.23 -14.42 0.69
N SER A 90 -12.15 -13.50 -0.27
CA SER A 90 -10.89 -12.93 -0.78
C SER A 90 -10.98 -11.43 -0.88
N VAL A 91 -9.85 -10.76 -0.68
CA VAL A 91 -9.76 -9.31 -0.74
C VAL A 91 -8.57 -8.92 -1.60
N VAL A 92 -8.81 -8.05 -2.57
CA VAL A 92 -7.80 -7.54 -3.50
C VAL A 92 -7.76 -6.04 -3.41
N GLY A 93 -6.61 -5.49 -3.05
CA GLY A 93 -6.41 -4.05 -2.92
C GLY A 93 -5.43 -3.50 -3.95
N TYR A 94 -5.74 -2.34 -4.52
CA TYR A 94 -4.81 -1.61 -5.38
C TYR A 94 -4.39 -0.30 -4.74
N SER A 95 -3.07 -0.03 -4.70
CA SER A 95 -2.50 1.20 -4.15
C SER A 95 -3.00 1.43 -2.70
N MET A 96 -3.50 2.62 -2.37
CA MET A 96 -4.13 2.92 -1.07
C MET A 96 -5.26 1.94 -0.70
N GLY A 97 -5.93 1.33 -1.68
CA GLY A 97 -6.99 0.35 -1.47
C GLY A 97 -6.55 -0.89 -0.72
N GLY A 98 -5.28 -1.30 -0.85
CA GLY A 98 -4.73 -2.38 -0.04
C GLY A 98 -4.56 -2.02 1.45
N LEU A 99 -4.26 -0.76 1.77
CA LEU A 99 -4.24 -0.29 3.16
C LEU A 99 -5.65 -0.23 3.76
N VAL A 100 -6.61 0.26 2.97
CA VAL A 100 -8.03 0.25 3.32
C VAL A 100 -8.53 -1.18 3.55
N ALA A 101 -8.16 -2.12 2.68
CA ALA A 101 -8.49 -3.53 2.80
C ALA A 101 -7.91 -4.17 4.07
N ARG A 102 -6.65 -3.87 4.43
CA ARG A 102 -6.06 -4.33 5.71
C ARG A 102 -6.86 -3.83 6.91
N TYR A 103 -7.32 -2.57 6.88
CA TYR A 103 -8.13 -2.01 7.97
C TYR A 103 -9.49 -2.71 8.04
N ALA A 104 -10.17 -2.87 6.91
CA ALA A 104 -11.45 -3.56 6.82
C ALA A 104 -11.37 -5.02 7.29
N VAL A 105 -10.32 -5.75 6.91
CA VAL A 105 -10.06 -7.12 7.37
C VAL A 105 -9.97 -7.20 8.90
N GLY A 106 -9.26 -6.26 9.53
CA GLY A 106 -9.20 -6.22 11.00
C GLY A 106 -10.56 -5.97 11.65
N LEU A 107 -11.40 -5.12 11.06
CA LEU A 107 -12.77 -4.90 11.54
C LEU A 107 -13.65 -6.15 11.38
N LEU A 108 -13.57 -6.82 10.23
CA LEU A 108 -14.28 -8.08 9.97
C LEU A 108 -13.86 -9.16 10.97
N ASP A 109 -12.58 -9.21 11.33
CA ASP A 109 -12.04 -10.12 12.34
C ASP A 109 -12.64 -9.84 13.72
N ALA A 110 -12.58 -8.58 14.17
CA ALA A 110 -13.11 -8.16 15.46
C ALA A 110 -14.62 -8.36 15.60
N ARG A 111 -15.34 -8.39 14.47
CA ARG A 111 -16.79 -8.63 14.41
C ARG A 111 -17.16 -10.11 14.27
N GLY A 112 -16.18 -11.00 14.21
CA GLY A 112 -16.39 -12.44 14.02
C GLY A 112 -16.88 -12.84 12.63
N VAL A 113 -16.88 -11.91 11.66
CA VAL A 113 -17.30 -12.21 10.29
C VAL A 113 -16.34 -13.21 9.66
N LEU A 114 -15.03 -13.03 9.89
CA LEU A 114 -14.00 -13.94 9.38
C LEU A 114 -14.05 -15.34 10.00
N ASP A 115 -14.79 -15.55 11.09
CA ASP A 115 -14.98 -16.89 11.68
C ASP A 115 -16.05 -17.71 10.96
N SER A 116 -16.94 -17.04 10.21
CA SER A 116 -17.99 -17.70 9.44
C SER A 116 -17.59 -18.05 8.00
N VAL A 117 -16.41 -17.60 7.56
CA VAL A 117 -15.90 -17.81 6.20
C VAL A 117 -14.44 -18.26 6.22
N GLU A 118 -14.08 -19.08 5.24
CA GLU A 118 -12.70 -19.43 4.98
C GLU A 118 -11.99 -18.29 4.23
N CYS A 119 -10.98 -17.70 4.86
CA CYS A 119 -10.22 -16.61 4.27
C CYS A 119 -9.19 -17.17 3.28
N MET A 120 -9.38 -16.94 1.98
CA MET A 120 -8.61 -17.56 0.91
C MET A 120 -7.41 -16.71 0.47
N ASN A 121 -7.66 -15.53 -0.10
CA ASN A 121 -6.62 -14.68 -0.68
C ASN A 121 -6.68 -13.25 -0.15
N PHE A 122 -5.54 -12.73 0.27
CA PHE A 122 -5.30 -11.30 0.47
C PHE A 122 -4.23 -10.87 -0.53
N THR A 123 -4.63 -10.14 -1.58
CA THR A 123 -3.70 -9.74 -2.65
C THR A 123 -3.60 -8.24 -2.80
N THR A 124 -2.39 -7.73 -2.99
CA THR A 124 -2.17 -6.29 -3.21
C THR A 124 -1.39 -5.99 -4.49
N PHE A 125 -1.76 -4.89 -5.15
CA PHE A 125 -1.08 -4.36 -6.32
C PHE A 125 -0.58 -2.94 -6.03
N ALA A 126 0.73 -2.72 -6.06
CA ALA A 126 1.37 -1.43 -5.80
C ALA A 126 0.89 -0.74 -4.50
N THR A 127 0.54 -1.51 -3.47
CA THR A 127 0.08 -0.99 -2.17
C THR A 127 1.26 -0.57 -1.31
N PRO A 128 1.36 0.68 -0.85
CA PRO A 128 2.49 1.14 -0.04
C PRO A 128 2.35 0.66 1.41
N HIS A 129 2.66 -0.62 1.68
CA HIS A 129 2.50 -1.26 2.99
C HIS A 129 3.27 -0.57 4.12
N LEU A 130 4.40 0.06 3.80
CA LEU A 130 5.26 0.81 4.72
C LEU A 130 5.03 2.33 4.65
N GLY A 131 3.92 2.76 4.06
CA GLY A 131 3.63 4.16 3.76
C GLY A 131 4.30 4.67 2.50
N ALA A 132 3.98 5.91 2.12
CA ALA A 132 4.43 6.56 0.90
C ALA A 132 5.61 7.54 1.12
N ARG A 133 6.19 7.56 2.33
CA ARG A 133 7.29 8.45 2.67
C ARG A 133 8.56 8.03 1.93
N SER A 134 9.10 8.94 1.10
CA SER A 134 10.33 8.70 0.37
C SER A 134 11.57 9.09 1.21
N PRO A 135 12.62 8.25 1.29
CA PRO A 135 13.87 8.55 2.01
C PRO A 135 14.80 9.49 1.22
N ALA A 136 14.33 10.07 0.11
CA ALA A 136 15.15 10.94 -0.76
C ALA A 136 15.77 12.10 0.04
N LYS A 137 17.11 12.12 0.09
CA LYS A 137 17.90 13.20 0.70
C LYS A 137 17.84 14.45 -0.20
N GLY A 138 17.49 15.60 0.37
CA GLY A 138 17.50 16.90 -0.31
C GLY A 138 16.21 17.73 -0.12
N MET A 139 16.28 19.01 -0.46
CA MET A 139 15.20 19.98 -0.24
C MET A 139 13.91 19.64 -1.02
N GLN A 140 14.03 19.10 -2.23
CA GLN A 140 12.86 18.68 -3.03
C GLN A 140 12.13 17.48 -2.41
N GLY A 141 12.87 16.49 -1.89
CA GLY A 141 12.28 15.32 -1.22
C GLY A 141 11.59 15.71 0.09
N HIS A 142 12.17 16.66 0.83
CA HIS A 142 11.56 17.21 2.03
C HIS A 142 10.26 17.99 1.72
N ILE A 143 10.27 18.87 0.71
CA ILE A 143 9.08 19.62 0.28
C ILE A 143 7.99 18.66 -0.21
N PHE A 144 8.33 17.65 -1.00
CA PHE A 144 7.36 16.65 -1.47
C PHE A 144 6.73 15.89 -0.30
N ASN A 145 7.55 15.37 0.63
CA ASN A 145 7.05 14.63 1.80
C ASN A 145 6.16 15.49 2.71
N VAL A 146 6.48 16.78 2.88
CA VAL A 146 5.65 17.68 3.72
C VAL A 146 4.38 18.12 2.99
N LEU A 147 4.49 18.45 1.70
CA LEU A 147 3.37 18.99 0.92
C LEU A 147 2.38 17.90 0.55
N ALA A 148 2.84 16.76 0.02
CA ALA A 148 1.97 15.63 -0.36
C ALA A 148 1.24 15.04 0.86
N ALA A 149 1.91 14.93 2.01
CA ALA A 149 1.29 14.44 3.24
C ALA A 149 0.16 15.37 3.75
N ARG A 150 0.25 16.68 3.49
CA ARG A 150 -0.71 17.68 3.99
C ARG A 150 -1.80 18.04 2.98
N THR A 151 -1.55 17.92 1.68
CA THR A 151 -2.55 18.24 0.63
C THR A 151 -3.55 17.13 0.36
N LEU A 152 -3.22 15.90 0.78
CA LEU A 152 -4.09 14.73 0.67
C LEU A 152 -4.97 14.48 1.91
N SER A 153 -5.16 15.51 2.75
CA SER A 153 -5.98 15.44 3.98
C SER A 153 -5.60 14.25 4.88
N MET A 154 -6.57 13.57 5.49
CA MET A 154 -6.30 12.46 6.42
C MET A 154 -5.57 11.29 5.76
N SER A 155 -5.90 10.97 4.50
CA SER A 155 -5.22 9.91 3.75
C SER A 155 -3.74 10.21 3.54
N GLY A 156 -3.41 11.47 3.25
CA GLY A 156 -2.02 11.94 3.20
C GLY A 156 -1.30 11.73 4.53
N ARG A 157 -1.93 12.16 5.63
CA ARG A 157 -1.33 12.06 6.96
C ARG A 157 -1.03 10.62 7.35
N GLN A 158 -1.96 9.71 7.08
CA GLN A 158 -1.83 8.28 7.40
C GLN A 158 -0.84 7.57 6.47
N MET A 159 -0.89 7.80 5.15
CA MET A 159 0.06 7.18 4.22
C MET A 159 1.49 7.66 4.43
N PHE A 160 1.71 8.90 4.85
CA PHE A 160 3.04 9.45 5.12
C PHE A 160 3.51 9.24 6.57
N ILE A 161 2.72 8.57 7.41
CA ILE A 161 3.08 8.20 8.79
C ILE A 161 3.36 9.48 9.62
N ILE A 162 2.47 10.46 9.53
CA ILE A 162 2.51 11.72 10.30
C ILE A 162 1.22 11.97 11.10
N ASP A 163 0.35 10.97 11.16
CA ASP A 163 -0.84 10.96 11.99
C ASP A 163 -0.55 10.45 13.40
N SER A 164 -1.49 10.68 14.32
CA SER A 164 -1.57 10.05 15.62
C SER A 164 -2.94 9.40 15.69
N PHE A 165 -2.99 8.08 15.65
CA PHE A 165 -4.24 7.33 15.59
C PHE A 165 -4.88 7.27 16.96
N ARG A 166 -6.10 7.80 17.11
CA ARG A 166 -6.91 7.77 18.33
C ARG A 166 -6.12 8.10 19.61
N ASP A 167 -5.31 9.17 19.55
CA ASP A 167 -4.50 9.69 20.66
C ASP A 167 -3.48 8.72 21.27
N THR A 168 -3.15 7.62 20.56
CA THR A 168 -2.10 6.67 20.96
C THR A 168 -0.69 7.24 20.87
N GLY A 169 -0.52 8.40 20.22
CA GLY A 169 0.80 8.96 19.90
C GLY A 169 1.53 8.22 18.77
N ARG A 170 0.91 7.17 18.19
CA ARG A 170 1.48 6.35 17.13
C ARG A 170 0.69 6.48 15.82
N PRO A 171 1.35 6.38 14.66
CA PRO A 171 0.70 6.46 13.35
C PRO A 171 -0.10 5.18 13.07
N LEU A 172 -1.23 5.31 12.37
CA LEU A 172 -2.15 4.19 12.09
C LEU A 172 -1.43 2.98 11.47
N LEU A 173 -0.56 3.20 10.49
CA LEU A 173 0.11 2.10 9.79
C LEU A 173 1.04 1.28 10.70
N SER A 174 1.60 1.89 11.74
CA SER A 174 2.41 1.18 12.75
C SER A 174 1.51 0.35 13.68
N ILE A 175 0.32 0.83 14.03
CA ILE A 175 -0.63 0.08 14.86
C ILE A 175 -1.21 -1.11 14.09
N MET A 176 -1.45 -0.94 12.80
CA MET A 176 -1.99 -2.01 11.92
C MET A 176 -1.03 -3.19 11.71
N VAL A 177 0.21 -3.08 12.16
CA VAL A 177 1.19 -4.18 12.11
C VAL A 177 1.52 -4.72 13.48
N ASP A 178 0.98 -4.17 14.57
CA ASP A 178 1.24 -4.71 15.90
C ASP A 178 0.79 -6.17 15.94
N ASP A 179 1.65 -7.05 16.47
CA ASP A 179 1.48 -8.51 16.40
C ASP A 179 0.11 -8.94 16.95
N ASN A 180 -0.34 -8.34 18.05
CA ASN A 180 -1.62 -8.64 18.70
C ASN A 180 -2.80 -7.77 18.21
N SER A 181 -2.61 -6.98 17.15
CA SER A 181 -3.69 -6.17 16.60
C SER A 181 -4.73 -7.01 15.86
N ILE A 182 -5.99 -6.56 15.87
CA ILE A 182 -7.07 -7.16 15.08
C ILE A 182 -6.72 -7.20 13.58
N PHE A 183 -5.92 -6.23 13.12
CA PHE A 183 -5.50 -6.13 11.72
C PHE A 183 -4.55 -7.27 11.35
N MET A 184 -3.55 -7.54 12.17
CA MET A 184 -2.65 -8.68 11.96
C MET A 184 -3.36 -10.02 12.19
N ASN A 185 -4.21 -10.12 13.20
CA ASN A 185 -5.02 -11.33 13.45
C ASN A 185 -5.91 -11.68 12.25
N GLY A 186 -6.68 -10.71 11.75
CA GLY A 186 -7.50 -10.89 10.56
C GLY A 186 -6.69 -11.25 9.33
N LEU A 187 -5.52 -10.61 9.12
CA LEU A 187 -4.64 -10.95 8.00
C LEU A 187 -4.11 -12.38 8.12
N ARG A 188 -3.70 -12.85 9.31
CA ARG A 188 -3.18 -14.22 9.51
C ARG A 188 -4.18 -15.30 9.14
N LYS A 189 -5.49 -15.01 9.15
CA LYS A 189 -6.54 -15.97 8.76
C LYS A 189 -6.52 -16.31 7.27
N PHE A 190 -5.98 -15.44 6.41
CA PHE A 190 -5.93 -15.70 4.97
C PHE A 190 -4.89 -16.78 4.62
N LYS A 191 -5.29 -17.80 3.85
CA LYS A 191 -4.39 -18.87 3.39
C LYS A 191 -3.24 -18.35 2.53
N ARG A 192 -3.49 -17.29 1.75
CA ARG A 192 -2.52 -16.74 0.79
C ARG A 192 -2.43 -15.23 0.88
N HIS A 193 -1.20 -14.75 1.07
CA HIS A 193 -0.81 -13.35 0.95
C HIS A 193 0.07 -13.19 -0.28
N SER A 194 -0.38 -12.41 -1.26
CA SER A 194 0.39 -12.15 -2.47
C SER A 194 0.50 -10.64 -2.70
N LEU A 195 1.66 -10.16 -3.11
CA LEU A 195 1.86 -8.76 -3.46
C LEU A 195 2.56 -8.62 -4.80
N TYR A 196 2.17 -7.60 -5.57
CA TYR A 196 2.77 -7.24 -6.84
C TYR A 196 3.36 -5.83 -6.75
N SER A 197 4.65 -5.71 -7.04
CA SER A 197 5.44 -4.50 -6.79
C SER A 197 6.20 -4.05 -8.02
N ASN A 198 5.87 -2.88 -8.54
CA ASN A 198 6.62 -2.27 -9.63
C ASN A 198 8.07 -2.02 -9.19
N VAL A 199 9.03 -2.53 -9.97
CA VAL A 199 10.46 -2.32 -9.71
C VAL A 199 10.99 -1.02 -10.34
N VAL A 200 10.31 -0.55 -11.39
CA VAL A 200 10.62 0.69 -12.13
C VAL A 200 9.34 1.48 -12.38
N GLY A 201 9.43 2.81 -12.40
CA GLY A 201 8.37 3.70 -12.91
C GLY A 201 7.23 4.00 -11.93
N ASP A 202 7.33 3.54 -10.69
CA ASP A 202 6.36 3.81 -9.63
C ASP A 202 6.94 4.78 -8.59
N GLU A 203 6.78 6.07 -8.86
CA GLU A 203 7.25 7.15 -7.99
C GLU A 203 6.30 7.43 -6.82
N ILE A 204 5.05 6.95 -6.90
CA ILE A 204 3.98 7.21 -5.91
C ILE A 204 4.01 6.14 -4.81
N ALA A 205 4.24 4.88 -5.18
CA ALA A 205 4.37 3.76 -4.27
C ALA A 205 5.68 3.02 -4.56
N PRO A 206 6.82 3.49 -4.02
CA PRO A 206 8.13 2.92 -4.31
C PRO A 206 8.23 1.42 -4.01
N TYR A 207 9.11 0.73 -4.74
CA TYR A 207 9.30 -0.73 -4.62
C TYR A 207 9.45 -1.23 -3.16
N TYR A 208 10.29 -0.60 -2.35
CA TYR A 208 10.57 -1.09 -0.99
C TYR A 208 9.34 -1.03 -0.06
N THR A 209 8.42 -0.09 -0.29
CA THR A 209 7.17 -0.01 0.48
C THR A 209 6.14 -0.99 -0.04
N THR A 210 6.07 -1.19 -1.36
CA THR A 210 5.10 -2.11 -1.97
C THR A 210 5.49 -3.57 -1.84
N CYS A 211 6.79 -3.85 -1.79
CA CYS A 211 7.35 -5.19 -1.68
C CYS A 211 7.70 -5.59 -0.24
N ILE A 212 7.51 -4.69 0.73
CA ILE A 212 7.86 -4.92 2.15
C ILE A 212 9.34 -5.35 2.22
N SER A 213 10.24 -4.45 1.82
CA SER A 213 11.66 -4.75 1.67
C SER A 213 12.55 -3.72 2.36
N ARG A 214 13.60 -4.20 3.03
CA ARG A 214 14.63 -3.38 3.67
C ARG A 214 15.59 -2.73 2.66
N THR A 215 15.71 -3.33 1.48
CA THR A 215 16.61 -2.90 0.40
C THR A 215 15.83 -2.71 -0.90
N ASN A 216 16.40 -1.91 -1.81
CA ASN A 216 15.89 -1.80 -3.18
C ASN A 216 17.04 -2.12 -4.16
N PRO A 217 17.10 -3.33 -4.73
CA PRO A 217 18.15 -3.69 -5.68
C PRO A 217 17.93 -3.04 -7.07
N TYR A 218 16.73 -2.52 -7.34
CA TYR A 218 16.30 -2.01 -8.65
C TYR A 218 16.57 -0.51 -8.85
N VAL A 219 17.35 0.13 -7.96
CA VAL A 219 17.68 1.57 -8.06
C VAL A 219 18.45 1.88 -9.34
N ASP A 220 19.29 0.96 -9.82
CA ASP A 220 20.00 1.08 -11.09
C ASP A 220 19.78 -0.19 -11.91
N THR A 221 18.78 -0.15 -12.79
CA THR A 221 18.39 -1.29 -13.61
C THR A 221 19.46 -1.71 -14.61
N ASN A 222 20.45 -0.86 -14.90
CA ASN A 222 21.57 -1.22 -15.77
C ASN A 222 22.60 -2.11 -15.04
N LYS A 223 22.49 -2.26 -13.72
CA LYS A 223 23.43 -3.01 -12.87
C LYS A 223 22.90 -4.37 -12.42
N ILE A 224 21.73 -4.78 -12.90
CA ILE A 224 21.06 -6.01 -12.49
C ILE A 224 20.82 -6.91 -13.70
N LYS A 225 21.15 -8.20 -13.56
CA LYS A 225 20.64 -9.22 -14.46
C LYS A 225 19.40 -9.82 -13.81
N VAL A 226 18.26 -9.65 -14.47
CA VAL A 226 16.96 -10.08 -13.96
C VAL A 226 16.60 -11.45 -14.54
N ASN A 227 16.20 -12.38 -13.69
CA ASN A 227 15.56 -13.62 -14.10
C ASN A 227 14.04 -13.48 -13.96
N TYR A 228 13.30 -13.94 -14.97
CA TYR A 228 11.85 -13.86 -14.99
C TYR A 228 11.20 -15.22 -14.68
N LEU A 229 10.00 -15.15 -14.12
CA LEU A 229 9.19 -16.33 -13.83
C LEU A 229 8.84 -17.05 -15.13
N LYS A 230 9.07 -18.36 -15.16
CA LYS A 230 8.93 -19.17 -16.38
C LYS A 230 7.52 -19.04 -16.96
N GLY A 231 7.42 -18.58 -18.20
CA GLY A 231 6.15 -18.41 -18.92
C GLY A 231 5.45 -17.05 -18.76
N GLN A 232 6.11 -16.04 -18.18
CA GLN A 232 5.56 -14.70 -17.95
C GLN A 232 6.19 -13.59 -18.82
N GLU A 233 6.65 -13.96 -20.03
CA GLU A 233 7.14 -13.04 -21.10
C GLU A 233 7.96 -11.83 -20.58
N ASP A 234 8.91 -12.10 -19.70
CA ASP A 234 9.82 -11.08 -19.15
C ASP A 234 9.17 -9.94 -18.34
N VAL A 235 8.00 -10.14 -17.71
CA VAL A 235 7.35 -9.10 -16.89
C VAL A 235 7.45 -9.37 -15.38
N ILE A 236 7.23 -10.61 -14.94
CA ILE A 236 7.25 -10.99 -13.52
C ILE A 236 8.62 -11.56 -13.17
N ILE A 237 9.29 -10.96 -12.19
CA ILE A 237 10.64 -11.32 -11.77
C ILE A 237 10.61 -12.49 -10.79
N ASP A 238 11.50 -13.46 -10.96
CA ASP A 238 11.72 -14.53 -9.99
C ASP A 238 12.50 -13.99 -8.79
N TYR A 239 11.76 -13.61 -7.73
CA TYR A 239 12.30 -12.98 -6.53
C TYR A 239 13.39 -13.82 -5.83
N ALA A 240 13.30 -15.16 -5.89
CA ALA A 240 14.24 -16.04 -5.18
C ALA A 240 15.61 -16.15 -5.88
N ASN A 241 15.65 -15.98 -7.20
CA ASN A 241 16.85 -16.17 -8.03
C ASN A 241 17.30 -14.87 -8.73
N ALA A 242 16.84 -13.71 -8.25
CA ALA A 242 16.86 -12.47 -9.04
C ALA A 242 18.23 -11.80 -9.25
N LEU A 243 19.33 -12.21 -8.60
CA LEU A 243 20.53 -11.36 -8.55
C LEU A 243 21.86 -12.13 -8.63
N VAL A 244 22.61 -11.93 -9.72
CA VAL A 244 24.08 -12.03 -9.74
C VAL A 244 24.63 -10.71 -10.29
N SER A 245 25.53 -10.09 -9.53
CA SER A 245 26.16 -8.81 -9.88
C SER A 245 27.43 -9.06 -10.68
N ASP A 246 27.55 -8.40 -11.83
CA ASP A 246 28.83 -8.06 -12.47
C ASP A 246 28.61 -6.86 -13.40
N TYR A 247 28.98 -5.64 -13.00
CA TYR A 247 29.04 -4.52 -13.96
C TYR A 247 29.93 -3.32 -13.55
N LYS A 248 30.54 -2.67 -14.57
CA LYS A 248 31.36 -1.44 -14.53
C LYS A 248 30.60 -0.25 -15.14
N PRO A 249 30.68 0.96 -14.58
CA PRO A 249 29.80 2.09 -14.94
C PRO A 249 30.02 2.67 -16.36
N GLY A 250 28.90 3.07 -17.00
CA GLY A 250 28.87 3.93 -18.19
C GLY A 250 28.68 5.42 -17.85
N PRO A 251 28.98 6.35 -18.78
CA PRO A 251 29.03 7.79 -18.50
C PRO A 251 27.64 8.43 -18.36
N PRO A 252 27.52 9.52 -17.58
CA PRO A 252 26.25 10.22 -17.37
C PRO A 252 25.80 10.98 -18.63
N PRO A 253 24.48 11.17 -18.83
CA PRO A 253 23.96 11.91 -19.97
C PRO A 253 24.27 13.42 -19.87
N PRO A 254 24.33 14.15 -21.01
CA PRO A 254 24.74 15.54 -21.05
C PRO A 254 23.71 16.46 -20.37
N ARG A 255 24.23 17.51 -19.71
CA ARG A 255 23.50 18.25 -18.68
C ARG A 255 22.60 19.37 -19.20
N TRP A 256 22.79 19.93 -20.41
CA TRP A 256 22.05 21.11 -20.86
C TRP A 256 21.85 21.16 -22.37
N THR A 257 20.59 21.30 -22.81
CA THR A 257 20.18 21.57 -24.20
C THR A 257 19.30 22.81 -24.23
N LEU A 258 19.29 23.57 -25.33
CA LEU A 258 18.47 24.80 -25.48
C LEU A 258 16.97 24.52 -25.28
N GLU A 259 16.52 23.34 -25.72
CA GLU A 259 15.16 22.83 -25.49
C GLU A 259 14.83 22.61 -24.01
N ARG A 260 15.79 22.13 -23.20
CA ARG A 260 15.61 22.04 -21.73
C ARG A 260 15.47 23.43 -21.10
N ILE A 261 16.20 24.44 -21.56
CA ILE A 261 16.12 25.80 -21.01
C ILE A 261 14.76 26.43 -21.33
N ARG A 262 14.29 26.33 -22.59
CA ARG A 262 12.95 26.81 -22.98
C ARG A 262 11.83 26.13 -22.19
N PHE A 263 11.93 24.82 -22.00
CA PHE A 263 11.00 24.04 -21.18
C PHE A 263 11.01 24.50 -19.70
N LEU A 264 12.18 24.77 -19.12
CA LEU A 264 12.31 25.28 -17.75
C LEU A 264 11.68 26.67 -17.56
N VAL A 265 11.82 27.56 -18.54
CA VAL A 265 11.19 28.89 -18.50
C VAL A 265 9.67 28.79 -18.53
N LEU A 266 9.10 27.97 -19.43
CA LEU A 266 7.65 27.76 -19.48
C LEU A 266 7.11 27.19 -18.17
N ILE A 267 7.80 26.18 -17.62
CA ILE A 267 7.48 25.58 -16.33
C ILE A 267 7.50 26.63 -15.21
N SER A 268 8.46 27.55 -15.20
CA SER A 268 8.57 28.58 -14.15
C SER A 268 7.38 29.54 -14.06
N ILE A 269 6.63 29.72 -15.15
CA ILE A 269 5.43 30.58 -15.21
C ILE A 269 4.17 29.80 -14.84
N PHE A 270 4.01 28.59 -15.39
CA PHE A 270 2.80 27.80 -15.20
C PHE A 270 2.77 27.03 -13.87
N ILE A 271 3.93 26.62 -13.33
CA ILE A 271 3.99 25.92 -12.05
C ILE A 271 3.41 26.76 -10.91
N PRO A 272 3.81 28.03 -10.68
CA PRO A 272 3.26 28.81 -9.57
C PRO A 272 1.74 28.95 -9.63
N ILE A 273 1.18 29.15 -10.83
CA ILE A 273 -0.27 29.24 -11.05
C ILE A 273 -0.94 27.89 -10.74
N GLY A 274 -0.44 26.81 -11.34
CA GLY A 274 -0.98 25.46 -11.12
C GLY A 274 -0.88 25.02 -9.66
N VAL A 275 0.24 25.31 -9.00
CA VAL A 275 0.45 25.04 -7.57
C VAL A 275 -0.52 25.84 -6.72
N THR A 276 -0.73 27.13 -7.00
CA THR A 276 -1.68 27.96 -6.23
C THR A 276 -3.10 27.43 -6.34
N ILE A 277 -3.54 27.09 -7.55
CA ILE A 277 -4.86 26.48 -7.79
C ILE A 277 -4.96 25.13 -7.04
N PHE A 278 -3.94 24.28 -7.18
CA PHE A 278 -3.89 22.98 -6.51
C PHE A 278 -3.97 23.11 -4.99
N LEU A 279 -3.22 24.04 -4.38
CA LEU A 279 -3.23 24.28 -2.94
C LEU A 279 -4.58 24.83 -2.47
N GLY A 280 -5.20 25.73 -3.24
CA GLY A 280 -6.56 26.19 -2.97
C GLY A 280 -7.58 25.03 -2.98
N MET A 281 -7.51 24.15 -3.98
CA MET A 281 -8.35 22.96 -4.05
C MET A 281 -8.08 21.97 -2.90
N ALA A 282 -6.81 21.73 -2.55
CA ALA A 282 -6.41 20.87 -1.45
C ALA A 282 -6.92 21.38 -0.10
N LEU A 283 -6.93 22.71 0.11
CA LEU A 283 -7.49 23.35 1.30
C LEU A 283 -9.00 23.11 1.40
N VAL A 284 -9.75 23.42 0.33
CA VAL A 284 -11.20 23.18 0.27
C VAL A 284 -11.51 21.72 0.53
N GLN A 285 -10.76 20.81 -0.08
CA GLN A 285 -10.96 19.38 0.08
C GLN A 285 -10.63 18.90 1.50
N SER A 286 -9.63 19.49 2.15
CA SER A 286 -9.31 19.21 3.55
C SER A 286 -10.44 19.61 4.49
N PHE A 287 -11.05 20.78 4.28
CA PHE A 287 -12.23 21.19 5.06
C PHE A 287 -13.44 20.30 4.81
N ARG A 288 -13.70 19.92 3.55
CA ARG A 288 -14.79 19.02 3.19
C ARG A 288 -14.60 17.63 3.82
N SER A 289 -13.39 17.09 3.78
CA SER A 289 -13.05 15.83 4.43
C SER A 289 -13.19 15.91 5.95
N ALA A 290 -12.65 16.96 6.59
CA ALA A 290 -12.81 17.17 8.03
C ALA A 290 -14.29 17.31 8.44
N SER A 291 -15.13 17.93 7.61
CA SER A 291 -16.58 17.97 7.84
C SER A 291 -17.21 16.58 7.76
N ARG A 292 -16.88 15.79 6.72
CA ARG A 292 -17.36 14.40 6.58
C ARG A 292 -16.92 13.52 7.75
N ILE A 293 -15.67 13.64 8.19
CA ILE A 293 -15.14 12.90 9.34
C ILE A 293 -15.89 13.26 10.61
N ARG A 294 -16.12 14.56 10.88
CA ARG A 294 -16.91 14.99 12.05
C ARG A 294 -18.35 14.49 12.00
N LEU A 295 -19.00 14.52 10.84
CA LEU A 295 -20.36 13.99 10.66
C LEU A 295 -20.40 12.47 10.86
N HIS A 296 -19.39 11.77 10.34
CA HIS A 296 -19.22 10.35 10.56
C HIS A 296 -19.09 10.06 12.05
N GLU A 297 -18.16 10.71 12.76
CA GLU A 297 -17.95 10.55 14.19
C GLU A 297 -19.18 10.86 15.06
N ALA A 298 -20.05 11.75 14.60
CA ALA A 298 -21.33 12.04 15.23
C ALA A 298 -22.44 11.01 14.92
N GLY A 299 -22.13 9.91 14.23
CA GLY A 299 -23.09 8.87 13.83
C GLY A 299 -24.01 9.27 12.66
N ARG A 300 -23.77 10.41 12.02
CA ARG A 300 -24.61 10.98 10.95
C ARG A 300 -24.07 10.71 9.54
N GLY A 301 -23.05 9.86 9.43
CA GLY A 301 -22.34 9.55 8.18
C GLY A 301 -22.85 8.33 7.42
N GLY A 302 -24.01 7.77 7.77
CA GLY A 302 -24.58 6.59 7.11
C GLY A 302 -23.99 5.25 7.56
N VAL A 303 -23.02 5.26 8.48
CA VAL A 303 -22.44 4.09 9.14
C VAL A 303 -22.54 4.31 10.65
N LYS A 304 -23.02 3.31 11.40
CA LYS A 304 -23.13 3.38 12.86
C LYS A 304 -21.74 3.26 13.48
N VAL A 305 -21.13 4.40 13.81
CA VAL A 305 -19.74 4.46 14.30
C VAL A 305 -19.51 3.72 15.63
N GLU A 306 -20.54 3.62 16.46
CA GLU A 306 -20.52 2.84 17.70
C GLU A 306 -20.12 1.38 17.43
N ASP A 307 -20.56 0.81 16.30
CA ASP A 307 -20.29 -0.57 15.90
C ASP A 307 -18.82 -0.82 15.49
N TYR A 308 -18.05 0.26 15.24
CA TYR A 308 -16.64 0.22 14.82
C TYR A 308 -15.68 0.81 15.87
N ARG A 309 -16.22 1.32 16.98
CA ARG A 309 -15.45 1.68 18.18
C ARG A 309 -15.34 0.46 19.09
N MET A 310 -14.69 -0.59 18.60
CA MET A 310 -14.26 -1.66 19.49
C MET A 310 -13.28 -1.06 20.51
N PRO A 311 -13.39 -1.41 21.81
CA PRO A 311 -12.32 -1.16 22.75
C PRO A 311 -11.16 -2.03 22.27
N PHE A 312 -10.32 -1.48 21.38
CA PHE A 312 -8.96 -1.96 21.23
C PHE A 312 -8.43 -2.09 22.65
N MET A 313 -7.78 -3.20 23.00
CA MET A 313 -7.14 -3.37 24.32
C MET A 313 -6.03 -2.33 24.47
N ILE A 314 -6.42 -1.06 24.66
CA ILE A 314 -5.59 0.14 24.73
C ILE A 314 -4.98 0.23 26.12
N ASN A 315 -5.57 -0.40 27.14
CA ASN A 315 -5.04 -0.37 28.49
C ASN A 315 -3.72 -1.17 28.58
N GLU A 316 -3.65 -2.38 28.00
CA GLU A 316 -2.40 -3.15 27.92
C GLU A 316 -1.40 -2.52 26.94
N LEU A 317 -1.88 -1.91 25.85
CA LEU A 317 -1.03 -1.19 24.89
C LEU A 317 -0.46 0.10 25.47
N ARG A 318 -1.18 0.81 26.33
CA ARG A 318 -0.71 2.05 26.97
C ARG A 318 0.34 1.77 28.05
N GLU A 319 0.12 0.76 28.89
CA GLU A 319 1.11 0.33 29.90
C GLU A 319 2.34 -0.32 29.25
N GLY A 320 2.15 -1.16 28.22
CA GLY A 320 3.25 -1.75 27.47
C GLY A 320 4.06 -0.73 26.66
N VAL A 321 3.40 0.30 26.12
CA VAL A 321 4.06 1.41 25.41
C VAL A 321 4.79 2.34 26.38
N GLU A 322 4.22 2.70 27.52
CA GLU A 322 4.94 3.50 28.54
C GLU A 322 6.22 2.79 29.00
N HIS A 323 6.16 1.48 29.25
CA HIS A 323 7.35 0.69 29.60
C HIS A 323 8.35 0.53 28.45
N ALA A 324 7.89 0.34 27.21
CA ALA A 324 8.79 0.27 26.05
C ALA A 324 9.42 1.64 25.73
N TYR A 325 8.69 2.73 25.91
CA TYR A 325 9.19 4.09 25.75
C TYR A 325 10.18 4.45 26.85
N GLU A 326 9.93 4.09 28.11
CA GLU A 326 10.88 4.25 29.21
C GLU A 326 12.13 3.39 29.01
N ALA A 327 11.98 2.15 28.54
CA ALA A 327 13.12 1.29 28.20
C ALA A 327 13.96 1.86 27.04
N LEU A 328 13.30 2.40 26.00
CA LEU A 328 13.97 3.04 24.86
C LEU A 328 14.57 4.42 25.20
N ASN A 329 13.97 5.19 26.11
CA ASN A 329 14.52 6.44 26.61
C ASN A 329 15.71 6.19 27.54
N ASN A 330 15.63 5.17 28.40
CA ASN A 330 16.72 4.78 29.30
C ASN A 330 17.90 4.14 28.55
N ALA A 331 17.67 3.63 27.32
CA ALA A 331 18.68 3.00 26.48
C ALA A 331 19.44 3.97 25.55
N LYS A 332 19.30 5.31 25.65
CA LYS A 332 20.06 6.26 24.82
C LYS A 332 20.88 7.26 25.64
N PRO A 333 22.22 7.32 25.46
CA PRO A 333 22.94 8.59 25.54
C PRO A 333 22.60 9.43 24.30
N GLN A 334 22.29 10.69 24.53
CA GLN A 334 21.92 11.69 23.52
C GLN A 334 22.91 11.76 22.34
N GLN A 335 22.43 11.50 21.12
CA GLN A 335 23.00 12.06 19.90
C GLN A 335 21.96 12.98 19.24
N PHE A 336 21.91 14.21 19.71
CA PHE A 336 21.38 15.34 18.96
C PHE A 336 22.52 15.90 18.10
N LEU A 337 22.36 15.89 16.77
CA LEU A 337 23.17 16.74 15.89
C LEU A 337 22.69 18.19 16.02
N GLY A 338 23.19 18.87 17.04
CA GLY A 338 23.25 20.32 17.10
C GLY A 338 24.39 20.82 16.21
N SER A 339 24.16 21.96 15.57
CA SER A 339 25.12 22.68 14.75
C SER A 339 26.44 22.98 15.49
N ARG A 340 27.56 22.42 15.01
CA ARG A 340 28.83 23.14 14.94
C ARG A 340 29.83 22.46 14.01
N SER A 341 30.59 23.33 13.36
CA SER A 341 31.71 23.18 12.44
C SER A 341 32.73 22.09 12.78
N ASP A 342 33.21 21.44 11.72
CA ASP A 342 34.53 20.87 11.43
C ASP A 342 35.33 20.16 12.54
N GLN A 343 35.81 18.98 12.15
CA GLN A 343 36.83 18.10 12.75
C GLN A 343 36.33 17.08 13.78
N ALA A 344 36.06 15.86 13.29
CA ALA A 344 36.57 14.61 13.88
C ALA A 344 36.22 13.44 12.93
N ILE A 345 37.19 13.09 12.10
CA ILE A 345 37.27 11.83 11.36
C ILE A 345 37.85 10.78 12.35
N ASP A 346 37.49 9.50 12.17
CA ASP A 346 38.13 8.29 12.75
C ASP A 346 37.64 7.60 14.04
N LEU A 347 36.33 7.52 14.34
CA LEU A 347 35.88 6.61 15.43
C LEU A 347 34.67 5.69 15.17
N GLU A 348 33.98 5.73 14.02
CA GLU A 348 32.78 4.91 13.80
C GLU A 348 33.01 3.54 13.11
N GLU A 349 34.26 3.16 12.79
CA GLU A 349 34.51 1.93 12.03
C GLU A 349 34.56 0.62 12.85
N ARG A 350 34.33 0.67 14.17
CA ARG A 350 34.51 -0.51 15.06
C ARG A 350 33.24 -1.10 15.70
N GLN A 351 32.05 -0.56 15.46
CA GLN A 351 30.82 -1.07 16.10
C GLN A 351 29.74 -1.64 15.15
N VAL A 352 30.03 -1.81 13.86
CA VAL A 352 29.07 -2.42 12.89
C VAL A 352 29.34 -3.92 12.64
N LYS A 353 29.99 -4.62 13.58
CA LYS A 353 30.29 -6.07 13.46
C LYS A 353 29.35 -6.99 14.25
N GLY A 354 28.23 -6.49 14.77
CA GLY A 354 27.28 -7.27 15.58
C GLY A 354 26.16 -7.99 14.80
N ASP A 355 25.52 -7.34 13.83
CA ASP A 355 24.25 -7.85 13.28
C ASP A 355 24.37 -8.33 11.82
N LYS A 356 25.35 -9.21 11.55
CA LYS A 356 25.34 -10.02 10.33
C LYS A 356 24.67 -11.36 10.60
N ALA A 357 23.35 -11.36 10.66
CA ALA A 357 22.55 -12.55 10.42
C ALA A 357 21.27 -12.17 9.68
N GLN A 358 21.10 -12.78 8.50
CA GLN A 358 19.97 -12.72 7.57
C GLN A 358 19.87 -11.47 6.67
N GLY A 359 20.43 -11.61 5.46
CA GLY A 359 20.32 -10.65 4.36
C GLY A 359 21.47 -10.80 3.37
N SER A 360 21.56 -11.92 2.66
CA SER A 360 22.64 -12.24 1.71
C SER A 360 22.51 -11.51 0.35
N SER A 361 22.21 -10.22 0.35
CA SER A 361 22.28 -9.39 -0.87
C SER A 361 23.15 -8.16 -0.58
N GLY A 362 24.20 -7.96 -1.38
CA GLY A 362 25.20 -6.91 -1.20
C GLY A 362 24.71 -5.47 -1.44
N HIS A 363 23.43 -5.19 -1.20
CA HIS A 363 22.82 -3.87 -1.38
C HIS A 363 22.68 -3.13 -0.03
N PRO A 364 22.92 -1.80 0.01
CA PRO A 364 22.80 -1.03 1.23
C PRO A 364 21.35 -0.98 1.72
N THR A 365 21.15 -1.15 3.02
CA THR A 365 19.87 -0.96 3.70
C THR A 365 19.36 0.48 3.51
N LEU A 366 18.08 0.63 3.17
CA LEU A 366 17.46 1.94 2.97
C LEU A 366 17.39 2.70 4.31
N ALA A 367 17.52 4.03 4.26
CA ALA A 367 17.33 4.91 5.42
C ALA A 367 15.84 5.07 5.77
N LEU A 368 15.20 3.99 6.23
CA LEU A 368 13.82 3.97 6.70
C LEU A 368 13.73 4.45 8.16
N ALA A 369 12.55 4.90 8.57
CA ALA A 369 12.29 5.16 9.98
C ALA A 369 12.25 3.85 10.78
N GLU A 370 12.58 3.88 12.07
CA GLU A 370 12.56 2.71 12.96
C GLU A 370 11.21 1.97 12.93
N ALA A 371 10.11 2.72 12.97
CA ALA A 371 8.76 2.16 12.85
C ALA A 371 8.53 1.40 11.54
N GLN A 372 9.16 1.81 10.43
CA GLN A 372 9.03 1.11 9.14
C GLN A 372 9.83 -0.19 9.12
N PHE A 373 10.95 -0.29 9.85
CA PHE A 373 11.67 -1.56 10.02
C PHE A 373 10.85 -2.56 10.84
N GLN A 374 10.25 -2.11 11.95
CA GLN A 374 9.32 -2.94 12.73
C GLN A 374 8.13 -3.40 11.88
N MET A 375 7.57 -2.51 11.05
CA MET A 375 6.51 -2.88 10.11
C MET A 375 6.94 -3.96 9.12
N ILE A 376 8.19 -3.95 8.65
CA ILE A 376 8.71 -5.02 7.78
C ILE A 376 8.73 -6.35 8.54
N ASP A 377 9.30 -6.35 9.75
CA ASP A 377 9.45 -7.57 10.55
C ASP A 377 8.11 -8.22 10.86
N GLU A 378 7.13 -7.42 11.27
CA GLU A 378 5.78 -7.91 11.58
C GLU A 378 5.03 -8.40 10.33
N LEU A 379 5.13 -7.68 9.21
CA LEU A 379 4.46 -8.07 7.98
C LEU A 379 5.09 -9.31 7.34
N ASP A 380 6.40 -9.50 7.46
CA ASP A 380 7.10 -10.67 6.91
C ASP A 380 6.67 -11.98 7.60
N LYS A 381 6.17 -11.92 8.85
CA LYS A 381 5.57 -13.08 9.54
C LYS A 381 4.36 -13.67 8.79
N LEU A 382 3.73 -12.92 7.89
CA LEU A 382 2.60 -13.39 7.08
C LEU A 382 3.03 -14.23 5.86
N ASN A 383 4.33 -14.42 5.62
CA ASN A 383 4.86 -15.24 4.52
C ASN A 383 4.36 -14.82 3.12
N TRP A 384 4.48 -13.53 2.81
CA TRP A 384 4.06 -12.98 1.53
C TRP A 384 4.75 -13.64 0.33
N ARG A 385 3.95 -14.00 -0.67
CA ARG A 385 4.43 -14.27 -2.03
C ARG A 385 4.67 -12.93 -2.72
N LYS A 386 5.95 -12.59 -2.88
CA LYS A 386 6.39 -11.29 -3.41
C LYS A 386 6.67 -11.41 -4.92
N TYR A 387 5.95 -10.65 -5.74
CA TYR A 387 6.11 -10.60 -7.18
C TYR A 387 6.61 -9.21 -7.61
N PRO A 388 7.93 -8.99 -7.70
CA PRO A 388 8.46 -7.81 -8.36
C PRO A 388 8.10 -7.86 -9.85
N VAL A 389 7.62 -6.74 -10.40
CA VAL A 389 7.19 -6.64 -11.80
C VAL A 389 7.92 -5.51 -12.51
N TRP A 390 8.37 -5.78 -13.74
CA TRP A 390 8.98 -4.80 -14.63
C TRP A 390 8.09 -4.60 -15.86
N ILE A 391 7.39 -3.48 -15.89
CA ILE A 391 6.61 -3.02 -17.05
C ILE A 391 7.55 -2.14 -17.89
N HIS A 392 7.91 -2.59 -19.09
CA HIS A 392 8.89 -1.93 -19.97
C HIS A 392 8.24 -0.85 -20.83
N ASN A 393 6.99 -1.08 -21.23
CA ASN A 393 6.30 -0.23 -22.21
C ASN A 393 5.71 1.05 -21.61
N GLU A 394 5.81 1.24 -20.28
CA GLU A 394 5.23 2.38 -19.59
C GLU A 394 6.21 2.98 -18.57
N ARG A 395 6.45 4.29 -18.68
CA ARG A 395 7.31 5.01 -17.74
C ARG A 395 6.66 5.21 -16.37
N ARG A 396 5.33 5.28 -16.33
CA ARG A 396 4.52 5.44 -15.10
C ARG A 396 3.72 4.16 -14.82
N SER A 397 4.40 3.17 -14.25
CA SER A 397 3.91 1.80 -14.10
C SER A 397 2.82 1.63 -13.03
N HIS A 398 2.66 2.59 -12.11
CA HIS A 398 1.69 2.50 -11.00
C HIS A 398 0.29 2.09 -11.45
N ALA A 399 -0.25 2.75 -12.49
CA ALA A 399 -1.58 2.44 -13.01
C ALA A 399 -1.58 1.33 -14.08
N ALA A 400 -0.42 1.00 -14.65
CA ALA A 400 -0.27 -0.06 -15.64
C ALA A 400 -0.38 -1.45 -15.02
N ILE A 401 0.06 -1.62 -13.77
CA ILE A 401 0.08 -2.92 -13.06
C ILE A 401 -1.30 -3.59 -12.95
N ILE A 402 -2.39 -2.81 -12.94
CA ILE A 402 -3.77 -3.31 -12.97
C ILE A 402 -4.51 -2.95 -14.26
N VAL A 403 -3.80 -2.44 -15.27
CA VAL A 403 -4.37 -1.97 -16.55
C VAL A 403 -5.51 -0.98 -16.29
N ARG A 404 -5.25 0.11 -15.55
CA ARG A 404 -6.32 1.05 -15.15
C ARG A 404 -7.06 1.68 -16.33
N MET A 405 -6.43 1.74 -17.49
CA MET A 405 -6.97 2.24 -18.75
C MET A 405 -6.63 1.26 -19.86
N ASP A 406 -7.52 1.07 -20.83
CA ASP A 406 -7.25 0.23 -21.99
C ASP A 406 -6.42 1.03 -23.01
N LYS A 407 -5.10 0.82 -23.00
CA LYS A 407 -4.17 1.41 -23.96
C LYS A 407 -2.97 0.48 -24.19
N PRO A 408 -2.32 0.53 -25.37
CA PRO A 408 -1.25 -0.41 -25.71
C PRO A 408 -0.07 -0.42 -24.73
N SER A 409 0.27 0.72 -24.13
CA SER A 409 1.38 0.78 -23.16
C SER A 409 1.10 0.01 -21.85
N TYR A 410 -0.14 -0.43 -21.60
CA TYR A 410 -0.51 -1.20 -20.40
C TYR A 410 -0.65 -2.71 -20.68
N ASP A 411 -0.36 -3.18 -21.89
CA ASP A 411 -0.60 -4.58 -22.25
C ASP A 411 0.20 -5.57 -21.40
N GLU A 412 1.41 -5.22 -20.98
CA GLU A 412 2.20 -6.04 -20.04
C GLU A 412 1.50 -6.22 -18.68
N GLY A 413 0.68 -5.26 -18.25
CA GLY A 413 -0.15 -5.40 -17.06
C GLY A 413 -1.19 -6.52 -17.16
N ARG A 414 -1.61 -6.88 -18.38
CA ARG A 414 -2.53 -8.01 -18.62
C ARG A 414 -1.87 -9.34 -18.29
N LEU A 415 -0.56 -9.48 -18.51
CA LEU A 415 0.21 -10.68 -18.13
C LEU A 415 0.23 -10.84 -16.61
N ILE A 416 0.38 -9.74 -15.88
CA ILE A 416 0.33 -9.71 -14.41
C ILE A 416 -1.05 -10.17 -13.92
N LEU A 417 -2.13 -9.61 -14.49
CA LEU A 417 -3.49 -9.99 -14.11
C LEU A 417 -3.82 -11.43 -14.46
N LYS A 418 -3.29 -11.95 -15.58
CA LYS A 418 -3.43 -13.35 -15.97
C LYS A 418 -2.72 -14.29 -14.98
N HIS A 419 -1.47 -14.01 -14.64
CA HIS A 419 -0.75 -14.75 -13.61
C HIS A 419 -1.51 -14.74 -12.29
N PHE A 420 -2.01 -13.56 -11.89
CA PHE A 420 -2.81 -13.43 -10.68
C PHE A 420 -4.05 -14.32 -10.71
N SER A 421 -4.89 -14.22 -11.74
CA SER A 421 -6.18 -14.92 -11.77
C SER A 421 -6.06 -16.43 -11.97
N GLU A 422 -5.04 -16.90 -12.70
CA GLU A 422 -4.86 -18.30 -13.07
C GLU A 422 -3.96 -19.09 -12.11
N GLN A 423 -2.90 -18.47 -11.58
CA GLN A 423 -1.85 -19.20 -10.82
C GLN A 423 -1.86 -18.84 -9.33
N GLU A 424 -2.18 -17.59 -9.01
CA GLU A 424 -2.10 -17.10 -7.63
C GLU A 424 -3.44 -17.07 -6.90
N PHE A 425 -4.56 -16.90 -7.58
CA PHE A 425 -5.87 -16.82 -6.93
C PHE A 425 -6.41 -18.21 -6.56
N LEU A 426 -6.57 -18.47 -5.26
CA LEU A 426 -7.16 -19.71 -4.74
C LEU A 426 -8.69 -19.66 -4.76
N THR A 427 -9.34 -20.70 -5.29
CA THR A 427 -10.81 -20.91 -5.18
C THR A 427 -11.18 -22.15 -4.36
N ARG A 428 -10.20 -22.98 -4.02
CA ARG A 428 -10.34 -24.23 -3.27
C ARG A 428 -9.24 -24.33 -2.21
#